data_AF-Q5YWD4-F1
#
_entry.id   AF-Q5YWD4-F1
#
_cell.length_a   1.000
_cell.length_b   1.000
_cell.length_c   1.000
_cell.angle_alpha   90.00
_cell.angle_beta   90.00
_cell.angle_gamma   90.00
#
_symmetry.space_group_name_H-M   'P 1'
#
loop_
_entity.id
_entity.type
_entity.pdbx_description
1 polymer ?
#
loop_
_entity_poly.entity_id
_entity_poly.type
_entity_poly.pdbx_seq_one_letter_code
_entity_poly.pdbx_strand_id
1 'polypeptide(L)'
;MPDLSLFGHDPFWLVVAKSVFLFVYIILIPLVAVLAERKVVARMQMRVGPNRVGPFGSLQSIADGVKMAFKEDLVPAIVDKPIYLLAPVVSVIPAFMAFAVIPLGGEVSVAGNTTALQLTDMPVGVLYILAITSIGVYGIVLAGWASGSTYPLLGGLRSTAQVISYEIAMALCFAAVFLHAGTMATSGIVGAQHPTWFVFLLLPSFLIYCVSMVGETNRAPFDLPEAEGELVGGFHTEYSSLKFAMFMLAEYVNMGTVSALATTLFLGGWSAPWPFNLIPGADAGWWGLLWFTAKVWTFMFVFVWLRGTLPRLRYDQFMRLGWQLLIPVSLLWVMLVATARLLRADGHAWATGAQVVVGVALTAAMIGLFLRAGRRPAAPPEPEPEPSGEAVFLGFPTPPVPADAHRVDNPKGGLLEPLAGFAVTAATMFKKPNTEFYPEQKVPTAPRYHGRHQLNRHPDGLEKCIGCELCAWACPADAIYVEGADNTEDERYSPGERYGRVYQINYLRCIGCGLCIEACPTRALTMTNDYELTDDNRADLIYEKDRLLAPLAPGMVAPPPAMAPGTTEADYYLGAVTGGAPAAEQPAPAGAKGGAR
;
A
#
# COMPACT_ATOMS: atom_id res chain seq x y z
N MET A 1 -40.36 12.39 -8.27
CA MET A 1 -39.21 11.55 -8.67
C MET A 1 -38.81 12.04 -10.03
N PRO A 2 -37.52 12.24 -10.30
CA PRO A 2 -37.07 12.83 -11.55
C PRO A 2 -37.48 11.94 -12.72
N ASP A 3 -38.48 12.37 -13.47
CA ASP A 3 -38.78 11.88 -14.80
C ASP A 3 -37.84 12.58 -15.80
N LEU A 4 -37.68 11.99 -17.00
CA LEU A 4 -36.87 12.57 -18.07
C LEU A 4 -37.34 14.00 -18.43
N SER A 5 -38.61 14.33 -18.18
CA SER A 5 -39.19 15.67 -18.35
C SER A 5 -38.60 16.75 -17.43
N LEU A 6 -37.88 16.38 -16.37
CA LEU A 6 -37.25 17.35 -15.47
C LEU A 6 -35.91 17.88 -16.01
N PHE A 7 -35.36 17.25 -17.05
CA PHE A 7 -34.09 17.63 -17.67
C PHE A 7 -34.29 18.55 -18.87
N GLY A 8 -33.31 19.42 -19.14
CA GLY A 8 -33.32 20.33 -20.30
C GLY A 8 -34.04 21.66 -20.10
N HIS A 9 -34.71 21.86 -18.96
CA HIS A 9 -35.39 23.13 -18.61
C HIS A 9 -34.60 24.02 -17.66
N ASP A 10 -33.44 23.55 -17.18
CA ASP A 10 -32.58 24.30 -16.27
C ASP A 10 -31.98 25.55 -16.96
N PRO A 11 -31.91 26.71 -16.28
CA PRO A 11 -31.26 27.88 -16.84
C PRO A 11 -29.76 27.62 -17.01
N PHE A 12 -29.15 28.20 -18.06
CA PHE A 12 -27.76 27.93 -18.43
C PHE A 12 -26.75 28.11 -17.28
N TRP A 13 -26.92 29.14 -16.45
CA TRP A 13 -26.03 29.37 -15.30
C TRP A 13 -26.06 28.23 -14.28
N LEU A 14 -27.22 27.58 -14.11
CA LEU A 14 -27.41 26.46 -13.19
C LEU A 14 -26.80 25.19 -13.78
N VAL A 15 -26.88 24.99 -15.10
CA VAL A 15 -26.16 23.92 -15.80
C VAL A 15 -24.64 24.07 -15.62
N VAL A 16 -24.10 25.28 -15.81
CA VAL A 16 -22.67 25.57 -15.58
C VAL A 16 -22.30 25.31 -14.11
N ALA A 17 -23.11 25.77 -13.16
CA ALA A 17 -22.87 25.53 -11.73
C ALA A 17 -22.88 24.03 -11.38
N LYS A 18 -23.82 23.24 -11.93
CA LYS A 18 -23.86 21.78 -11.79
C LYS A 18 -22.62 21.11 -12.38
N SER A 19 -22.18 21.53 -13.57
CA SER A 19 -20.98 20.99 -14.20
C SER A 19 -19.73 21.27 -13.36
N VAL A 20 -19.58 22.49 -12.84
CA VAL A 20 -18.46 22.83 -11.94
C VAL A 20 -18.54 22.05 -10.63
N PHE A 21 -19.72 21.95 -10.04
CA PHE A 21 -19.94 21.14 -8.84
C PHE A 21 -19.58 19.66 -9.08
N LEU A 22 -20.04 19.08 -10.18
CA LEU A 22 -19.76 17.70 -10.56
C LEU A 22 -18.25 17.50 -10.78
N PHE A 23 -17.60 18.42 -11.48
CA PHE A 23 -16.15 18.38 -11.71
C PHE A 23 -15.37 18.43 -10.38
N VAL A 24 -15.74 19.32 -9.46
CA VAL A 24 -15.14 19.40 -8.12
C VAL A 24 -15.41 18.12 -7.32
N TYR A 25 -16.64 17.61 -7.35
CA TYR A 25 -17.02 16.36 -6.69
C TYR A 25 -16.16 15.18 -7.19
N ILE A 26 -15.99 15.05 -8.51
CA ILE A 26 -15.14 14.02 -9.11
C ILE A 26 -13.68 14.18 -8.70
N ILE A 27 -13.15 15.40 -8.62
CA ILE A 27 -11.76 15.64 -8.16
C ILE A 27 -11.60 15.33 -6.67
N LEU A 28 -12.63 15.53 -5.85
CA LEU A 28 -12.55 15.20 -4.42
C LEU A 28 -12.47 13.70 -4.16
N ILE A 29 -13.05 12.85 -5.02
CA ILE A 29 -12.98 11.38 -4.89
C ILE A 29 -11.53 10.88 -4.82
N PRO A 30 -10.66 11.07 -5.84
CA PRO A 30 -9.27 10.62 -5.80
C PRO A 30 -8.48 11.29 -4.66
N LEU A 31 -8.72 12.58 -4.39
CA LEU A 31 -8.00 13.29 -3.33
C LEU A 31 -8.25 12.66 -1.95
N VAL A 32 -9.51 12.35 -1.65
CA VAL A 32 -9.88 11.68 -0.40
C VAL A 32 -9.49 10.20 -0.45
N ALA A 33 -9.63 9.53 -1.60
CA ALA A 33 -9.42 8.09 -1.73
C ALA A 33 -7.96 7.71 -1.51
N VAL A 34 -7.02 8.49 -2.07
CA VAL A 34 -5.58 8.29 -1.86
C VAL A 34 -5.22 8.40 -0.37
N LEU A 35 -5.75 9.41 0.32
CA LEU A 35 -5.52 9.59 1.75
C LEU A 35 -6.16 8.45 2.58
N ALA A 36 -7.41 8.10 2.26
CA ALA A 36 -8.15 7.05 2.92
C ALA A 36 -7.46 5.69 2.76
N GLU A 37 -7.03 5.35 1.55
CA GLU A 37 -6.31 4.11 1.24
C GLU A 37 -5.02 4.00 2.07
N ARG A 38 -4.20 5.06 2.10
CA ARG A 38 -2.98 5.07 2.92
C ARG A 38 -3.25 4.89 4.40
N LYS A 39 -4.31 5.52 4.94
CA LYS A 39 -4.65 5.42 6.37
C LYS A 39 -5.25 4.07 6.73
N VAL A 40 -6.18 3.57 5.93
CA VAL A 40 -6.88 2.29 6.18
C VAL A 40 -5.89 1.13 6.07
N VAL A 41 -5.08 1.09 5.02
CA VAL A 41 -4.06 0.04 4.86
C VAL A 41 -2.98 0.14 5.95
N ALA A 42 -2.57 1.34 6.33
CA ALA A 42 -1.64 1.52 7.45
C ALA A 42 -2.18 0.91 8.74
N ARG A 43 -3.48 1.08 9.04
CA ARG A 43 -4.12 0.47 10.22
C ARG A 43 -4.18 -1.05 10.13
N MET A 44 -4.49 -1.63 8.97
CA MET A 44 -4.42 -3.09 8.77
C MET A 44 -3.00 -3.63 8.99
N GLN A 45 -1.99 -2.85 8.64
CA GLN A 45 -0.57 -3.18 8.79
C GLN A 45 0.04 -2.73 10.14
N MET A 46 -0.78 -2.34 11.12
CA MET A 46 -0.35 -1.90 12.46
C MET A 46 0.63 -0.71 12.47
N ARG A 47 0.64 0.13 11.43
CA ARG A 47 1.45 1.36 11.32
C ARG A 47 0.60 2.63 11.26
N VAL A 48 1.24 3.78 11.49
CA VAL A 48 0.60 5.09 11.35
C VAL A 48 0.63 5.49 9.87
N GLY A 49 -0.52 5.89 9.31
CA GLY A 49 -0.60 6.50 7.98
C GLY A 49 -0.05 7.93 7.97
N PRO A 50 -0.22 8.69 6.87
CA PRO A 50 0.23 10.07 6.79
C PRO A 50 -0.30 10.92 7.97
N ASN A 51 0.61 11.54 8.74
CA ASN A 51 0.29 12.28 9.96
C ASN A 51 0.83 13.72 10.03
N ARG A 52 1.74 14.11 9.11
CA ARG A 52 2.49 15.39 9.20
C ARG A 52 1.92 16.54 8.37
N VAL A 53 1.49 16.28 7.13
CA VAL A 53 1.09 17.34 6.18
C VAL A 53 -0.36 17.81 6.46
N GLY A 54 -0.48 18.89 7.22
CA GLY A 54 -1.76 19.43 7.69
C GLY A 54 -2.33 18.65 8.89
N PRO A 55 -3.52 19.03 9.40
CA PRO A 55 -4.16 18.37 10.53
C PRO A 55 -4.32 16.87 10.26
N PHE A 56 -3.62 16.03 11.02
CA PHE A 56 -3.60 14.57 10.84
C PHE A 56 -3.21 14.10 9.42
N GLY A 57 -2.40 14.85 8.67
CA GLY A 57 -2.00 14.48 7.31
C GLY A 57 -3.07 14.69 6.23
N SER A 58 -4.13 15.46 6.50
CA SER A 58 -5.25 15.65 5.56
C SER A 58 -4.86 16.28 4.22
N LEU A 59 -3.82 17.13 4.21
CA LEU A 59 -3.37 17.84 3.01
C LEU A 59 -2.34 17.05 2.20
N GLN A 60 -2.01 15.82 2.60
CA GLN A 60 -1.01 14.98 1.92
C GLN A 60 -1.35 14.75 0.46
N SER A 61 -2.60 14.42 0.14
CA SER A 61 -3.00 14.15 -1.25
C SER A 61 -2.88 15.39 -2.15
N ILE A 62 -3.19 16.57 -1.62
CA ILE A 62 -3.01 17.85 -2.34
C ILE A 62 -1.52 18.09 -2.58
N ALA A 63 -0.67 17.88 -1.57
CA ALA A 63 0.78 18.00 -1.71
C ALA A 63 1.35 17.02 -2.74
N ASP A 64 0.82 15.80 -2.81
CA ASP A 64 1.22 14.81 -3.82
C ASP A 64 0.80 15.25 -5.24
N GLY A 65 -0.38 15.85 -5.39
CA GLY A 65 -0.82 16.43 -6.67
C GLY A 65 0.07 17.59 -7.12
N VAL A 66 0.36 18.52 -6.20
CA VAL A 66 1.29 19.64 -6.43
C VAL A 66 2.68 19.12 -6.80
N LYS A 67 3.17 18.10 -6.09
CA LYS A 67 4.45 17.45 -6.40
C LYS A 67 4.48 16.94 -7.84
N MET A 68 3.42 16.29 -8.32
CA MET A 68 3.39 15.80 -9.70
C MET A 68 3.38 16.93 -10.73
N ALA A 69 2.75 18.07 -10.42
CA ALA A 69 2.74 19.25 -11.30
C ALA A 69 4.12 19.91 -11.42
N PHE A 70 4.91 19.93 -10.34
CA PHE A 70 6.27 20.47 -10.33
C PHE A 70 7.35 19.43 -10.67
N LYS A 71 6.97 18.16 -10.81
CA LYS A 71 7.90 17.09 -11.18
C LYS A 71 8.36 17.29 -12.62
N GLU A 72 9.65 17.11 -12.84
CA GLU A 72 10.25 17.14 -14.19
C GLU A 72 9.57 16.14 -15.13
N ASP A 73 9.22 16.64 -16.31
CA ASP A 73 8.62 15.85 -17.37
C ASP A 73 9.70 15.35 -18.33
N LEU A 74 9.92 14.03 -18.34
CA LEU A 74 10.88 13.37 -19.21
C LEU A 74 10.11 12.74 -20.38
N VAL A 75 10.58 13.00 -21.60
CA VAL A 75 10.06 12.38 -22.83
C VAL A 75 11.21 11.61 -23.48
N PRO A 76 11.19 10.27 -23.44
CA PRO A 76 12.24 9.48 -24.08
C PRO A 76 12.29 9.71 -25.59
N ALA A 77 13.48 9.61 -26.19
CA ALA A 77 13.64 9.91 -27.63
C ALA A 77 12.96 8.88 -28.55
N ILE A 78 12.70 7.67 -28.07
CA ILE A 78 12.11 6.56 -28.84
C ILE A 78 10.59 6.66 -28.98
N VAL A 79 9.92 7.51 -28.19
CA VAL A 79 8.45 7.55 -28.14
C VAL A 79 7.83 8.26 -29.34
N ASP A 80 6.63 7.82 -29.73
CA ASP A 80 5.78 8.58 -30.64
C ASP A 80 5.17 9.78 -29.89
N LYS A 81 5.75 10.97 -30.07
CA LYS A 81 5.39 12.16 -29.27
C LYS A 81 3.90 12.54 -29.36
N PRO A 82 3.25 12.60 -30.54
CA PRO A 82 1.82 12.89 -30.63
C PRO A 82 0.95 11.91 -29.83
N ILE A 83 1.15 10.59 -30.02
CA ILE A 83 0.31 9.59 -29.35
C ILE A 83 0.62 9.55 -27.86
N TYR A 84 1.89 9.68 -27.49
CA TYR A 84 2.35 9.71 -26.10
C TYR A 84 1.76 10.90 -25.32
N LEU A 85 1.58 12.06 -25.94
CA LEU A 85 0.90 13.19 -25.30
C LEU A 85 -0.63 13.01 -25.22
N LEU A 86 -1.24 12.38 -26.24
CA LEU A 86 -2.68 12.22 -26.34
C LEU A 86 -3.23 11.09 -25.46
N ALA A 87 -2.47 10.01 -25.25
CA ALA A 87 -2.93 8.82 -24.53
C ALA A 87 -3.49 9.10 -23.12
N PRO A 88 -2.81 9.88 -22.24
CA PRO A 88 -3.38 10.22 -20.94
C PRO A 88 -4.67 11.06 -21.04
N VAL A 89 -4.76 11.94 -22.04
CA VAL A 89 -5.93 12.81 -22.26
C VAL A 89 -7.15 11.95 -22.65
N VAL A 90 -6.96 10.94 -23.50
CA VAL A 90 -7.99 9.98 -23.89
C VAL A 90 -8.43 9.10 -22.72
N SER A 91 -7.62 8.89 -21.70
CA SER A 91 -8.06 8.21 -20.47
C SER A 91 -8.85 9.13 -19.53
N VAL A 92 -8.41 10.38 -19.35
CA VAL A 92 -9.01 11.33 -18.40
C VAL A 92 -10.36 11.84 -18.87
N ILE A 93 -10.49 12.25 -20.13
CA ILE A 93 -11.74 12.87 -20.63
C ILE A 93 -12.94 11.92 -20.44
N PRO A 94 -12.89 10.64 -20.86
CA PRO A 94 -13.96 9.69 -20.62
C PRO A 94 -14.29 9.47 -19.13
N ALA A 95 -13.27 9.42 -18.26
CA ALA A 95 -13.47 9.23 -16.83
C ALA A 95 -14.34 10.36 -16.22
N PHE A 96 -14.12 11.61 -16.65
CA PHE A 96 -14.95 12.74 -16.23
C PHE A 96 -16.34 12.74 -16.90
N MET A 97 -16.42 12.41 -18.20
CA MET A 97 -17.69 12.41 -18.93
C MET A 97 -18.66 11.33 -18.44
N ALA A 98 -18.18 10.19 -17.95
CA ALA A 98 -19.00 9.09 -17.46
C ALA A 98 -19.93 9.52 -16.30
N PHE A 99 -19.48 10.45 -15.45
CA PHE A 99 -20.26 10.97 -14.33
C PHE A 99 -21.42 11.88 -14.73
N ALA A 100 -21.50 12.35 -15.98
CA ALA A 100 -22.53 13.28 -16.43
C ALA A 100 -23.97 12.71 -16.29
N VAL A 101 -24.12 11.40 -16.42
CA VAL A 101 -25.41 10.70 -16.32
C VAL A 101 -25.62 9.99 -14.97
N ILE A 102 -24.71 10.17 -14.02
CA ILE A 102 -24.82 9.54 -12.71
C ILE A 102 -25.73 10.40 -11.81
N PRO A 103 -26.79 9.82 -11.22
CA PRO A 103 -27.72 10.58 -10.42
C PRO A 103 -27.20 10.71 -8.98
N LEU A 104 -26.71 11.90 -8.62
CA LEU A 104 -26.17 12.15 -7.28
C LEU A 104 -27.25 12.38 -6.23
N GLY A 105 -28.45 12.80 -6.64
CA GLY A 105 -29.55 13.11 -5.73
C GLY A 105 -30.88 13.31 -6.45
N GLY A 106 -31.95 13.37 -5.66
CA GLY A 106 -33.29 13.66 -6.15
C GLY A 106 -33.52 15.12 -6.52
N GLU A 107 -34.77 15.55 -6.49
CA GLU A 107 -35.19 16.93 -6.77
C GLU A 107 -34.83 17.86 -5.61
N VAL A 108 -34.13 18.96 -5.92
CA VAL A 108 -33.71 19.98 -4.97
C VAL A 108 -34.04 21.36 -5.54
N SER A 109 -34.46 22.28 -4.68
CA SER A 109 -34.61 23.68 -5.04
C SER A 109 -33.28 24.42 -4.87
N VAL A 110 -32.71 24.89 -5.98
CA VAL A 110 -31.49 25.72 -5.98
C VAL A 110 -31.85 27.11 -6.50
N ALA A 111 -31.74 28.12 -5.65
CA ALA A 111 -32.06 29.52 -5.97
C ALA A 111 -33.45 29.69 -6.63
N GLY A 112 -34.46 28.98 -6.11
CA GLY A 112 -35.84 29.04 -6.60
C GLY A 112 -36.16 28.12 -7.79
N ASN A 113 -35.16 27.49 -8.42
CA ASN A 113 -35.39 26.53 -9.50
C ASN A 113 -35.39 25.10 -8.94
N THR A 114 -36.44 24.33 -9.21
CA THR A 114 -36.51 22.91 -8.87
C THR A 114 -35.74 22.11 -9.91
N THR A 115 -34.69 21.42 -9.49
CA THR A 115 -33.79 20.71 -10.39
C THR A 115 -33.30 19.41 -9.77
N ALA A 116 -33.04 18.38 -10.59
CA ALA A 116 -32.45 17.13 -10.10
C ALA A 116 -30.95 17.32 -9.85
N LEU A 117 -30.39 16.64 -8.84
CA LEU A 117 -28.94 16.53 -8.63
C LEU A 117 -28.31 15.54 -9.61
N GLN A 118 -28.53 15.79 -10.89
CA GLN A 118 -27.97 15.05 -12.00
C GLN A 118 -27.73 16.06 -13.13
N LEU A 119 -26.60 15.94 -13.82
CA LEU A 119 -26.25 16.90 -14.87
C LEU A 119 -27.16 16.72 -16.10
N THR A 120 -27.33 15.48 -16.55
CA THR A 120 -28.30 15.11 -17.57
C THR A 120 -28.73 13.65 -17.39
N ASP A 121 -29.95 13.32 -17.81
CA ASP A 121 -30.35 11.92 -18.02
C ASP A 121 -30.75 11.70 -19.47
N MET A 122 -30.65 10.46 -19.94
CA MET A 122 -30.98 10.08 -21.31
C MET A 122 -31.64 8.69 -21.31
N PRO A 123 -32.52 8.39 -22.27
CA PRO A 123 -33.13 7.05 -22.38
C PRO A 123 -32.13 5.89 -22.44
N VAL A 124 -30.88 6.18 -22.85
CA VAL A 124 -29.76 5.25 -22.97
C VAL A 124 -28.61 5.57 -21.99
N GLY A 125 -28.92 6.15 -20.82
CA GLY A 125 -27.93 6.64 -19.86
C GLY A 125 -26.84 5.61 -19.49
N VAL A 126 -27.21 4.38 -19.15
CA VAL A 126 -26.20 3.34 -18.82
C VAL A 126 -25.39 2.89 -20.04
N LEU A 127 -25.97 2.88 -21.24
CA LEU A 127 -25.23 2.60 -22.47
C LEU A 127 -24.23 3.72 -22.81
N TYR A 128 -24.56 4.97 -22.50
CA TYR A 128 -23.62 6.09 -22.61
C TYR A 128 -22.40 5.89 -21.71
N ILE A 129 -22.59 5.42 -20.47
CA ILE A 129 -21.47 5.11 -19.56
C ILE A 129 -20.58 4.04 -20.20
N LEU A 130 -21.16 2.91 -20.63
CA LEU A 130 -20.43 1.82 -21.29
C LEU A 130 -19.64 2.32 -22.51
N ALA A 131 -20.28 3.09 -23.39
CA ALA A 131 -19.63 3.59 -24.60
C ALA A 131 -18.43 4.50 -24.27
N ILE A 132 -18.55 5.34 -23.25
CA ILE A 132 -17.48 6.25 -22.84
C ILE A 132 -16.36 5.50 -22.12
N THR A 133 -16.68 4.56 -21.23
CA THR A 133 -15.66 3.75 -20.57
C THR A 133 -14.87 2.91 -21.58
N SER A 134 -15.53 2.36 -22.61
CA SER A 134 -14.85 1.67 -23.71
C SER A 134 -13.85 2.57 -24.46
N ILE A 135 -14.14 3.88 -24.60
CA ILE A 135 -13.21 4.84 -25.22
C ILE A 135 -11.97 5.03 -24.34
N GLY A 136 -12.12 5.01 -23.01
CA GLY A 136 -11.01 5.15 -22.05
C GLY A 136 -9.94 4.05 -22.18
N VAL A 137 -10.34 2.86 -22.62
CA VAL A 137 -9.45 1.71 -22.87
C VAL A 137 -8.41 2.04 -23.95
N TYR A 138 -8.76 2.83 -24.96
CA TYR A 138 -7.81 3.25 -26.00
C TYR A 138 -6.66 4.07 -25.43
N GLY A 139 -6.88 4.84 -24.37
CA GLY A 139 -5.79 5.58 -23.71
C GLY A 139 -4.72 4.64 -23.15
N ILE A 140 -5.11 3.47 -22.63
CA ILE A 140 -4.18 2.44 -22.13
C ILE A 140 -3.41 1.77 -23.28
N VAL A 141 -4.11 1.38 -24.35
CA VAL A 141 -3.50 0.76 -25.55
C VAL A 141 -2.47 1.70 -26.17
N LEU A 142 -2.86 2.96 -26.40
CA LEU A 142 -2.02 3.96 -27.02
C LEU A 142 -0.81 4.30 -26.14
N ALA A 143 -0.96 4.29 -24.81
CA ALA A 143 0.14 4.51 -23.88
C ALA A 143 1.22 3.44 -23.98
N GLY A 144 0.80 2.16 -23.98
CA GLY A 144 1.72 1.03 -24.14
C GLY A 144 2.42 1.04 -25.50
N TRP A 145 1.69 1.33 -26.57
CA TRP A 145 2.24 1.40 -27.93
C TRP A 145 3.22 2.58 -28.13
N ALA A 146 2.83 3.78 -27.71
CA ALA A 146 3.62 4.99 -27.94
C ALA A 146 4.93 5.02 -27.15
N SER A 147 5.03 4.26 -26.07
CA SER A 147 6.23 4.16 -25.22
C SER A 147 7.45 3.60 -25.95
N GLY A 148 7.28 2.87 -27.05
CA GLY A 148 8.38 2.38 -27.88
C GLY A 148 9.28 1.30 -27.23
N SER A 149 8.95 0.83 -26.03
CA SER A 149 9.65 -0.24 -25.32
C SER A 149 8.77 -1.48 -25.13
N THR A 150 9.39 -2.64 -24.99
CA THR A 150 8.68 -3.94 -24.97
C THR A 150 7.84 -4.14 -23.71
N TYR A 151 8.34 -3.72 -22.54
CA TYR A 151 7.65 -3.91 -21.26
C TYR A 151 6.35 -3.10 -21.17
N PRO A 152 6.29 -1.80 -21.52
CA PRO A 152 5.04 -1.05 -21.55
C PRO A 152 4.06 -1.53 -22.60
N LEU A 153 4.54 -1.99 -23.76
CA LEU A 153 3.68 -2.57 -24.78
C LEU A 153 2.97 -3.84 -24.25
N LEU A 154 3.71 -4.75 -23.61
CA LEU A 154 3.13 -5.95 -23.00
C LEU A 154 2.19 -5.61 -21.84
N GLY A 155 2.55 -4.63 -21.00
CA GLY A 155 1.69 -4.11 -19.94
C GLY A 155 0.38 -3.52 -20.46
N GLY A 156 0.44 -2.70 -21.51
CA GLY A 156 -0.73 -2.09 -22.15
C GLY A 156 -1.66 -3.11 -22.79
N LEU A 157 -1.11 -4.11 -23.50
CA LEU A 157 -1.90 -5.18 -24.09
C LEU A 157 -2.58 -6.06 -23.02
N ARG A 158 -1.88 -6.39 -21.93
CA ARG A 158 -2.46 -7.16 -20.81
C ARG A 158 -3.56 -6.37 -20.08
N SER A 159 -3.32 -5.08 -19.82
CA SER A 159 -4.33 -4.21 -19.20
C SER A 159 -5.58 -4.11 -20.06
N THR A 160 -5.40 -3.87 -21.36
CA THR A 160 -6.52 -3.79 -22.31
C THR A 160 -7.32 -5.08 -22.36
N ALA A 161 -6.65 -6.23 -22.45
CA ALA A 161 -7.32 -7.54 -22.47
C ALA A 161 -8.11 -7.78 -21.18
N GLN A 162 -7.57 -7.36 -20.03
CA GLN A 162 -8.23 -7.45 -18.74
C GLN A 162 -9.48 -6.55 -18.67
N VAL A 163 -9.34 -5.25 -18.98
CA VAL A 163 -10.45 -4.30 -18.88
C VAL A 163 -11.61 -4.74 -19.78
N ILE A 164 -11.35 -5.03 -21.06
CA ILE A 164 -12.39 -5.48 -22.01
C ILE A 164 -13.08 -6.77 -21.53
N SER A 165 -12.33 -7.72 -20.97
CA SER A 165 -12.90 -9.00 -20.53
C SER A 165 -13.90 -8.84 -19.39
N TYR A 166 -13.61 -7.93 -18.45
CA TYR A 166 -14.47 -7.69 -17.30
C TYR A 166 -15.56 -6.66 -17.60
N GLU A 167 -15.37 -5.78 -18.59
CA GLU A 167 -16.39 -4.88 -19.11
C GLU A 167 -17.57 -5.67 -19.70
N ILE A 168 -17.28 -6.73 -20.46
CA ILE A 168 -18.31 -7.63 -21.03
C ILE A 168 -19.10 -8.30 -19.91
N ALA A 169 -18.43 -8.85 -18.89
CA ALA A 169 -19.09 -9.48 -17.75
C ALA A 169 -19.96 -8.48 -16.97
N MET A 170 -19.48 -7.25 -16.82
CA MET A 170 -20.19 -6.15 -16.19
C MET A 170 -21.44 -5.75 -16.99
N ALA A 171 -21.32 -5.58 -18.31
CA ALA A 171 -22.41 -5.20 -19.19
C ALA A 171 -23.55 -6.23 -19.20
N LEU A 172 -23.24 -7.53 -19.15
CA LEU A 172 -24.23 -8.60 -19.04
C LEU A 172 -25.04 -8.51 -17.74
N CYS A 173 -24.44 -8.02 -16.66
CA CYS A 173 -25.17 -7.81 -15.40
C CYS A 173 -26.24 -6.71 -15.52
N PHE A 174 -26.03 -5.71 -16.39
CA PHE A 174 -26.97 -4.62 -16.59
C PHE A 174 -28.25 -5.04 -17.31
N ALA A 175 -28.17 -6.02 -18.21
CA ALA A 175 -29.35 -6.53 -18.92
C ALA A 175 -30.45 -6.98 -17.94
N ALA A 176 -30.07 -7.65 -16.84
CA ALA A 176 -31.02 -8.06 -15.81
C ALA A 176 -31.66 -6.85 -15.09
N VAL A 177 -30.89 -5.78 -14.86
CA VAL A 177 -31.38 -4.52 -14.28
C VAL A 177 -32.39 -3.86 -15.23
N PHE A 178 -32.05 -3.74 -16.52
CA PHE A 178 -32.92 -3.15 -17.53
C PHE A 178 -34.23 -3.93 -17.71
N LEU A 179 -34.17 -5.26 -17.61
CA LEU A 179 -35.35 -6.11 -17.69
C LEU A 179 -36.35 -5.84 -16.55
N HIS A 180 -35.89 -5.53 -15.34
CA HIS A 180 -36.79 -5.18 -14.23
C HIS A 180 -37.16 -3.71 -14.20
N ALA A 181 -36.21 -2.80 -14.47
CA ALA A 181 -36.47 -1.36 -14.47
C ALA A 181 -37.35 -0.92 -15.65
N GLY A 182 -37.32 -1.64 -16.78
CA GLY A 182 -38.03 -1.27 -18.00
C GLY A 182 -37.42 -0.06 -18.72
N THR A 183 -36.26 0.41 -18.28
CA THR A 183 -35.56 1.58 -18.83
C THR A 183 -34.05 1.44 -18.65
N MET A 184 -33.29 2.17 -19.45
CA MET A 184 -31.83 2.32 -19.32
C MET A 184 -31.42 3.71 -18.79
N ALA A 185 -32.40 4.58 -18.54
CA ALA A 185 -32.21 5.88 -17.89
C ALA A 185 -31.86 5.70 -16.41
N THR A 186 -30.86 6.42 -15.91
CA THR A 186 -30.36 6.19 -14.55
C THR A 186 -31.32 6.68 -13.49
N SER A 187 -32.04 7.79 -13.72
CA SER A 187 -33.06 8.26 -12.78
C SER A 187 -34.23 7.28 -12.71
N GLY A 188 -34.64 6.73 -13.86
CA GLY A 188 -35.71 5.75 -13.97
C GLY A 188 -35.37 4.42 -13.28
N ILE A 189 -34.11 3.96 -13.37
CA ILE A 189 -33.64 2.77 -12.66
C ILE A 189 -33.68 2.97 -11.15
N VAL A 190 -33.35 4.16 -10.65
CA VAL A 190 -33.46 4.47 -9.22
C VAL A 190 -34.92 4.51 -8.78
N GLY A 191 -35.80 5.13 -9.58
CA GLY A 191 -37.23 5.17 -9.32
C GLY A 191 -37.89 3.79 -9.29
N ALA A 192 -37.41 2.84 -10.11
CA ALA A 192 -37.89 1.47 -10.15
C ALA A 192 -37.50 0.62 -8.92
N GLN A 193 -36.59 1.09 -8.06
CA GLN A 193 -36.12 0.39 -6.86
C GLN A 193 -36.89 0.76 -5.58
N HIS A 194 -38.09 1.29 -5.71
CA HIS A 194 -38.98 1.60 -4.58
C HIS A 194 -40.13 0.58 -4.50
N PRO A 195 -40.38 -0.09 -3.36
CA PRO A 195 -39.74 0.11 -2.05
C PRO A 195 -38.45 -0.70 -1.81
N THR A 196 -38.14 -1.70 -2.64
CA THR A 196 -37.03 -2.62 -2.43
C THR A 196 -35.94 -2.51 -3.49
N TRP A 197 -34.70 -2.68 -3.05
CA TRP A 197 -33.52 -2.57 -3.90
C TRP A 197 -33.29 -3.78 -4.80
N PHE A 198 -32.62 -3.53 -5.93
CA PHE A 198 -32.27 -4.59 -6.86
C PHE A 198 -31.20 -5.55 -6.34
N VAL A 199 -30.39 -5.20 -5.32
CA VAL A 199 -29.48 -6.18 -4.67
C VAL A 199 -30.22 -7.46 -4.27
N PHE A 200 -31.40 -7.36 -3.66
CA PHE A 200 -32.13 -8.53 -3.16
C PHE A 200 -32.78 -9.34 -4.29
N LEU A 201 -33.17 -8.67 -5.36
CA LEU A 201 -33.87 -9.27 -6.51
C LEU A 201 -32.90 -9.87 -7.54
N LEU A 202 -31.71 -9.25 -7.68
CA LEU A 202 -30.70 -9.50 -8.70
C LEU A 202 -29.34 -9.84 -8.07
N LEU A 203 -29.35 -10.59 -6.97
CA LEU A 203 -28.16 -10.92 -6.19
C LEU A 203 -26.99 -11.51 -7.01
N PRO A 204 -27.21 -12.44 -7.97
CA PRO A 204 -26.14 -12.90 -8.86
C PRO A 204 -25.52 -11.78 -9.71
N SER A 205 -26.34 -10.92 -10.32
CA SER A 205 -25.86 -9.75 -11.09
C SER A 205 -25.04 -8.82 -10.20
N PHE A 206 -25.48 -8.59 -8.97
CA PHE A 206 -24.76 -7.75 -8.01
C PHE A 206 -23.38 -8.30 -7.67
N LEU A 207 -23.26 -9.61 -7.40
CA LEU A 207 -21.96 -10.22 -7.08
C LEU A 207 -21.03 -10.27 -8.28
N ILE A 208 -21.53 -10.62 -9.46
CA ILE A 208 -20.73 -10.62 -10.69
C ILE A 208 -20.27 -9.19 -11.00
N TYR A 209 -21.13 -8.19 -10.82
CA TYR A 209 -20.77 -6.78 -10.94
C TYR A 209 -19.67 -6.38 -9.95
N CYS A 210 -19.81 -6.73 -8.68
CA CYS A 210 -18.80 -6.43 -7.64
C CYS A 210 -17.42 -7.04 -7.96
N VAL A 211 -17.36 -8.24 -8.55
CA VAL A 211 -16.08 -8.82 -8.99
C VAL A 211 -15.58 -8.10 -10.25
N SER A 212 -16.47 -7.82 -11.20
CA SER A 212 -16.10 -7.25 -12.50
C SER A 212 -15.63 -5.80 -12.39
N MET A 213 -16.22 -4.98 -11.52
CA MET A 213 -15.77 -3.61 -11.30
C MET A 213 -14.35 -3.52 -10.72
N VAL A 214 -13.90 -4.53 -9.97
CA VAL A 214 -12.52 -4.62 -9.48
C VAL A 214 -11.57 -4.99 -10.62
N GLY A 215 -12.00 -5.89 -11.50
CA GLY A 215 -11.25 -6.25 -12.70
C GLY A 215 -11.09 -5.11 -13.70
N GLU A 216 -12.19 -4.38 -13.95
CA GLU A 216 -12.26 -3.22 -14.84
C GLU A 216 -11.25 -2.14 -14.48
N THR A 217 -11.10 -1.87 -13.18
CA THR A 217 -10.28 -0.77 -12.67
C THR A 217 -8.81 -1.15 -12.48
N ASN A 218 -8.39 -2.35 -12.91
CA ASN A 218 -7.04 -2.89 -12.79
C ASN A 218 -6.42 -2.77 -11.38
N ARG A 219 -7.25 -2.84 -10.33
CA ARG A 219 -6.77 -2.64 -8.96
C ARG A 219 -6.43 -3.96 -8.27
N ALA A 220 -5.43 -3.92 -7.40
CA ALA A 220 -5.07 -5.05 -6.53
C ALA A 220 -6.32 -5.58 -5.81
N PRO A 221 -6.59 -6.90 -5.84
CA PRO A 221 -5.68 -8.01 -6.20
C PRO A 221 -5.55 -8.33 -7.71
N PHE A 222 -6.21 -7.57 -8.58
CA PHE A 222 -6.23 -7.76 -10.03
C PHE A 222 -5.35 -6.72 -10.77
N ASP A 223 -4.27 -6.22 -10.14
CA ASP A 223 -3.28 -5.28 -10.70
C ASP A 223 -2.19 -5.99 -11.55
N LEU A 224 -2.59 -7.03 -12.26
CA LEU A 224 -1.76 -7.84 -13.14
C LEU A 224 -1.03 -7.09 -14.27
N PRO A 225 -1.55 -5.97 -14.80
CA PRO A 225 -0.84 -5.23 -15.84
C PRO A 225 0.30 -4.34 -15.33
N GLU A 226 0.27 -3.97 -14.05
CA GLU A 226 1.29 -3.13 -13.39
C GLU A 226 2.34 -3.98 -12.64
N ALA A 227 2.39 -5.29 -12.91
CA ALA A 227 3.14 -6.26 -12.12
C ALA A 227 4.65 -5.94 -12.06
N GLU A 228 5.09 -5.29 -10.98
CA GLU A 228 6.44 -4.75 -10.83
C GLU A 228 7.58 -5.77 -10.95
N GLY A 229 7.29 -7.04 -10.64
CA GLY A 229 8.25 -8.13 -10.80
C GLY A 229 8.44 -8.60 -12.26
N GLU A 230 7.49 -8.34 -13.16
CA GLU A 230 7.52 -8.81 -14.56
C GLU A 230 7.57 -7.65 -15.59
N LEU A 231 6.89 -6.54 -15.30
CA LEU A 231 6.58 -5.45 -16.24
C LEU A 231 6.85 -4.06 -15.67
N VAL A 232 7.56 -3.95 -14.54
CA VAL A 232 7.95 -2.69 -13.89
C VAL A 232 6.75 -1.83 -13.50
N GLY A 233 6.25 -0.96 -14.37
CA GLY A 233 5.07 -0.11 -14.14
C GLY A 233 3.99 -0.27 -15.20
N GLY A 234 4.01 -1.35 -15.98
CA GLY A 234 3.04 -1.58 -17.05
C GLY A 234 3.09 -0.48 -18.13
N PHE A 235 1.93 -0.05 -18.63
CA PHE A 235 1.80 0.85 -19.78
C PHE A 235 2.27 2.28 -19.51
N HIS A 236 2.37 2.70 -18.25
CA HIS A 236 2.78 4.05 -17.87
C HIS A 236 4.23 4.12 -17.34
N THR A 237 5.04 3.06 -17.51
CA THR A 237 6.44 3.02 -17.04
C THR A 237 7.28 4.20 -17.56
N GLU A 238 7.09 4.58 -18.83
CA GLU A 238 7.83 5.67 -19.48
C GLU A 238 7.24 7.06 -19.18
N TYR A 239 6.13 7.16 -18.44
CA TYR A 239 5.43 8.42 -18.18
C TYR A 239 5.91 9.09 -16.89
N SER A 240 6.20 10.39 -16.98
CA SER A 240 6.54 11.24 -15.83
C SER A 240 5.54 12.38 -15.64
N SER A 241 5.67 13.07 -14.51
CA SER A 241 4.96 14.32 -14.19
C SER A 241 3.44 14.22 -14.35
N LEU A 242 2.81 15.27 -14.88
CA LEU A 242 1.36 15.38 -15.08
C LEU A 242 0.80 14.30 -16.01
N LYS A 243 1.58 13.79 -16.97
CA LYS A 243 1.09 12.73 -17.88
C LYS A 243 0.86 11.42 -17.14
N PHE A 244 1.78 11.06 -16.25
CA PHE A 244 1.57 9.95 -15.32
C PHE A 244 0.41 10.22 -14.37
N ALA A 245 0.34 11.43 -13.80
CA ALA A 245 -0.73 11.79 -12.88
C ALA A 245 -2.13 11.70 -13.51
N MET A 246 -2.26 11.98 -14.82
CA MET A 246 -3.51 11.84 -15.57
C MET A 246 -4.01 10.39 -15.63
N PHE A 247 -3.13 9.41 -15.85
CA PHE A 247 -3.54 7.99 -15.81
C PHE A 247 -4.03 7.59 -14.42
N MET A 248 -3.26 7.92 -13.39
CA MET A 248 -3.65 7.63 -12.00
C MET A 248 -4.95 8.33 -11.64
N LEU A 249 -5.14 9.58 -12.06
CA LEU A 249 -6.38 10.33 -11.86
C LEU A 249 -7.55 9.60 -12.52
N ALA A 250 -7.42 9.19 -13.78
CA ALA A 250 -8.46 8.47 -14.50
C ALA A 250 -8.83 7.13 -13.81
N GLU A 251 -7.85 6.37 -13.34
CA GLU A 251 -8.10 5.11 -12.63
C GLU A 251 -8.88 5.30 -11.32
N TYR A 252 -8.50 6.29 -10.49
CA TYR A 252 -9.24 6.57 -9.26
C TYR A 252 -10.64 7.17 -9.53
N VAL A 253 -10.79 7.98 -10.57
CA VAL A 253 -12.12 8.48 -10.99
C VAL A 253 -12.98 7.33 -11.51
N ASN A 254 -12.43 6.40 -12.27
CA ASN A 254 -13.13 5.20 -12.74
C ASN A 254 -13.55 4.30 -11.57
N MET A 255 -12.71 4.17 -10.54
CA MET A 255 -13.07 3.51 -9.27
C MET A 255 -14.35 4.14 -8.68
N GLY A 256 -14.38 5.47 -8.59
CA GLY A 256 -15.55 6.24 -8.18
C GLY A 256 -16.77 6.00 -9.08
N THR A 257 -16.55 5.97 -10.40
CA THR A 257 -17.58 5.79 -11.43
C THR A 257 -18.24 4.42 -11.32
N VAL A 258 -17.46 3.34 -11.27
CA VAL A 258 -18.01 1.98 -11.13
C VAL A 258 -18.73 1.81 -9.79
N SER A 259 -18.25 2.43 -8.72
CA SER A 259 -18.92 2.39 -7.41
C SER A 259 -20.23 3.18 -7.39
N ALA A 260 -20.26 4.33 -8.07
CA ALA A 260 -21.45 5.13 -8.30
C ALA A 260 -22.47 4.40 -9.19
N LEU A 261 -22.01 3.68 -10.21
CA LEU A 261 -22.86 2.84 -11.04
C LEU A 261 -23.43 1.66 -10.24
N ALA A 262 -22.62 0.99 -9.41
CA ALA A 262 -23.09 -0.05 -8.48
C ALA A 262 -24.21 0.45 -7.58
N THR A 263 -24.01 1.65 -7.02
CA THR A 263 -24.95 2.31 -6.12
C THR A 263 -26.26 2.64 -6.86
N THR A 264 -26.17 3.15 -8.08
CA THR A 264 -27.31 3.51 -8.92
C THR A 264 -28.13 2.26 -9.31
N LEU A 265 -27.47 1.21 -9.79
CA LEU A 265 -28.14 0.04 -10.35
C LEU A 265 -28.64 -0.95 -9.31
N PHE A 266 -28.00 -1.07 -8.15
CA PHE A 266 -28.31 -2.13 -7.20
C PHE A 266 -28.76 -1.65 -5.81
N LEU A 267 -28.29 -0.49 -5.36
CA LEU A 267 -28.57 0.05 -4.02
C LEU A 267 -29.56 1.21 -4.03
N GLY A 268 -30.42 1.34 -5.05
CA GLY A 268 -31.44 2.40 -5.10
C GLY A 268 -30.87 3.81 -5.21
N GLY A 269 -29.65 4.00 -5.73
CA GLY A 269 -29.07 5.32 -5.99
C GLY A 269 -29.06 6.22 -4.75
N TRP A 270 -29.70 7.39 -4.88
CA TRP A 270 -29.77 8.42 -3.84
C TRP A 270 -30.81 8.13 -2.74
N SER A 271 -31.67 7.13 -2.89
CA SER A 271 -32.64 6.77 -1.86
C SER A 271 -31.93 6.33 -0.57
N ALA A 272 -32.53 6.51 0.59
CA ALA A 272 -31.93 6.16 1.86
C ALA A 272 -31.66 4.64 1.93
N PRO A 273 -30.69 4.19 2.75
CA PRO A 273 -30.42 2.78 2.94
C PRO A 273 -31.67 2.01 3.36
N TRP A 274 -32.02 0.88 2.72
CA TRP A 274 -33.16 0.07 3.15
C TRP A 274 -32.91 -0.44 4.58
N PRO A 275 -33.87 -0.36 5.53
CA PRO A 275 -35.27 0.04 5.37
C PRO A 275 -35.58 1.53 5.64
N PHE A 276 -34.58 2.40 5.83
CA PHE A 276 -34.77 3.83 6.12
C PHE A 276 -35.46 4.61 4.99
N ASN A 277 -35.40 4.13 3.74
CA ASN A 277 -36.16 4.71 2.62
C ASN A 277 -37.69 4.63 2.79
N LEU A 278 -38.17 3.77 3.70
CA LEU A 278 -39.59 3.69 4.02
C LEU A 278 -40.07 4.86 4.91
N ILE A 279 -39.13 5.63 5.49
CA ILE A 279 -39.44 6.76 6.35
C ILE A 279 -39.75 7.99 5.48
N PRO A 280 -40.94 8.62 5.62
CA PRO A 280 -41.27 9.83 4.87
C PRO A 280 -40.24 10.94 5.12
N GLY A 281 -39.69 11.49 4.04
CA GLY A 281 -38.72 12.59 4.09
C GLY A 281 -37.25 12.19 4.20
N ALA A 282 -36.92 10.90 4.36
CA ALA A 282 -35.52 10.44 4.40
C ALA A 282 -34.75 10.72 3.08
N ASP A 283 -35.50 10.80 1.98
CA ASP A 283 -34.97 11.06 0.63
C ASP A 283 -35.12 12.53 0.20
N ALA A 284 -35.61 13.40 1.09
CA ALA A 284 -35.95 14.77 0.74
C ALA A 284 -34.72 15.68 0.67
N GLY A 285 -34.65 16.48 -0.39
CA GLY A 285 -33.64 17.51 -0.55
C GLY A 285 -32.21 16.96 -0.65
N TRP A 286 -31.28 17.60 0.05
CA TRP A 286 -29.84 17.29 0.01
C TRP A 286 -29.47 15.97 0.71
N TRP A 287 -30.38 15.33 1.45
CA TRP A 287 -30.11 14.04 2.08
C TRP A 287 -29.77 12.95 1.05
N GLY A 288 -30.39 13.00 -0.14
CA GLY A 288 -30.10 12.05 -1.21
C GLY A 288 -28.62 12.04 -1.62
N LEU A 289 -27.98 13.23 -1.66
CA LEU A 289 -26.55 13.35 -1.97
C LEU A 289 -25.68 12.69 -0.91
N LEU A 290 -26.03 12.83 0.36
CA LEU A 290 -25.29 12.20 1.47
C LEU A 290 -25.43 10.68 1.43
N TRP A 291 -26.64 10.17 1.19
CA TRP A 291 -26.87 8.72 1.06
C TRP A 291 -26.13 8.14 -0.13
N PHE A 292 -26.21 8.79 -1.28
CA PHE A 292 -25.49 8.38 -2.48
C PHE A 292 -23.97 8.34 -2.22
N THR A 293 -23.42 9.44 -1.70
CA THR A 293 -21.99 9.58 -1.40
C THR A 293 -21.54 8.51 -0.40
N ALA A 294 -22.30 8.26 0.66
CA ALA A 294 -21.97 7.24 1.66
C ALA A 294 -21.91 5.82 1.07
N LYS A 295 -22.84 5.47 0.18
CA LYS A 295 -22.85 4.18 -0.53
C LYS A 295 -21.67 4.04 -1.49
N VAL A 296 -21.36 5.08 -2.26
CA VAL A 296 -20.16 5.11 -3.12
C VAL A 296 -18.90 4.87 -2.29
N TRP A 297 -18.76 5.57 -1.14
CA TRP A 297 -17.63 5.39 -0.24
C TRP A 297 -17.58 4.03 0.45
N THR A 298 -18.72 3.36 0.61
CA THR A 298 -18.75 1.97 1.09
C THR A 298 -18.07 1.03 0.08
N PHE A 299 -18.33 1.20 -1.22
CA PHE A 299 -17.60 0.44 -2.26
C PHE A 299 -16.14 0.87 -2.36
N MET A 300 -15.82 2.17 -2.25
CA MET A 300 -14.43 2.64 -2.17
C MET A 300 -13.68 1.95 -1.03
N PHE A 301 -14.30 1.82 0.14
CA PHE A 301 -13.71 1.11 1.26
C PHE A 301 -13.49 -0.37 0.95
N VAL A 302 -14.44 -1.04 0.26
CA VAL A 302 -14.27 -2.43 -0.18
C VAL A 302 -13.05 -2.58 -1.09
N PHE A 303 -12.84 -1.70 -2.06
CA PHE A 303 -11.63 -1.72 -2.90
C PHE A 303 -10.34 -1.65 -2.08
N VAL A 304 -10.28 -0.71 -1.13
CA VAL A 304 -9.13 -0.57 -0.22
C VAL A 304 -8.94 -1.83 0.63
N TRP A 305 -10.04 -2.45 1.06
CA TRP A 305 -10.02 -3.65 1.89
C TRP A 305 -9.60 -4.90 1.13
N LEU A 306 -10.03 -5.04 -0.13
CA LEU A 306 -9.56 -6.09 -1.03
C LEU A 306 -8.05 -6.00 -1.23
N ARG A 307 -7.52 -4.80 -1.53
CA ARG A 307 -6.07 -4.56 -1.67
C ARG A 307 -5.29 -4.90 -0.41
N GLY A 308 -5.81 -4.55 0.77
CA GLY A 308 -5.12 -4.80 2.04
C GLY A 308 -5.13 -6.25 2.50
N THR A 309 -6.01 -7.09 1.93
CA THR A 309 -6.28 -8.44 2.42
C THR A 309 -5.84 -9.53 1.46
N LEU A 310 -6.11 -9.36 0.15
CA LEU A 310 -5.94 -10.42 -0.83
C LEU A 310 -4.58 -10.33 -1.52
N PRO A 311 -3.88 -11.47 -1.72
CA PRO A 311 -2.69 -11.51 -2.56
C PRO A 311 -3.08 -11.31 -4.03
N ARG A 312 -2.13 -10.84 -4.83
CA ARG A 312 -2.29 -10.69 -6.29
C ARG A 312 -2.62 -12.05 -6.94
N LEU A 313 -3.64 -12.10 -7.78
CA LEU A 313 -3.96 -13.30 -8.55
C LEU A 313 -3.13 -13.36 -9.84
N ARG A 314 -2.80 -14.56 -10.32
CA ARG A 314 -2.13 -14.76 -11.61
C ARG A 314 -3.07 -14.50 -12.79
N TYR A 315 -2.53 -13.94 -13.89
CA TYR A 315 -3.27 -13.57 -15.10
C TYR A 315 -4.15 -14.71 -15.63
N ASP A 316 -3.57 -15.90 -15.80
CA ASP A 316 -4.28 -17.06 -16.33
C ASP A 316 -5.49 -17.45 -15.46
N GLN A 317 -5.36 -17.35 -14.14
CA GLN A 317 -6.43 -17.69 -13.19
C GLN A 317 -7.53 -16.63 -13.22
N PHE A 318 -7.13 -15.36 -13.35
CA PHE A 318 -8.04 -14.24 -13.41
C PHE A 318 -8.84 -14.21 -14.71
N MET A 319 -8.20 -14.45 -15.86
CA MET A 319 -8.90 -14.56 -17.15
C MET A 319 -9.83 -15.78 -17.16
N ARG A 320 -9.41 -16.89 -16.56
CA ARG A 320 -10.26 -18.07 -16.41
C ARG A 320 -11.50 -17.78 -15.56
N LEU A 321 -11.38 -17.00 -14.49
CA LEU A 321 -12.53 -16.59 -13.66
C LEU A 321 -13.56 -15.79 -14.48
N GLY A 322 -13.11 -14.78 -15.22
CA GLY A 322 -13.99 -13.97 -16.08
C GLY A 322 -14.69 -14.80 -17.15
N TRP A 323 -13.90 -15.50 -17.98
CA TRP A 323 -14.40 -16.18 -19.18
C TRP A 323 -15.10 -17.52 -18.92
N GLN A 324 -14.69 -18.29 -17.91
CA GLN A 324 -15.30 -19.61 -17.63
C GLN A 324 -16.38 -19.59 -16.56
N LEU A 325 -16.40 -18.58 -15.68
CA LEU A 325 -17.39 -18.50 -14.60
C LEU A 325 -18.31 -17.29 -14.74
N LEU A 326 -17.78 -16.06 -14.72
CA LEU A 326 -18.61 -14.86 -14.62
C LEU A 326 -19.49 -14.65 -15.85
N ILE A 327 -18.91 -14.70 -17.06
CA ILE A 327 -19.65 -14.49 -18.30
C ILE A 327 -20.74 -15.56 -18.50
N PRO A 328 -20.45 -16.88 -18.45
CA PRO A 328 -21.49 -17.90 -18.64
C PRO A 328 -22.59 -17.86 -17.58
N VAL A 329 -22.24 -17.62 -16.31
CA VAL A 329 -23.23 -17.51 -15.24
C VAL A 329 -24.09 -16.26 -15.41
N SER A 330 -23.51 -15.13 -15.84
CA SER A 330 -24.28 -13.91 -16.12
C SER A 330 -25.26 -14.10 -17.28
N LEU A 331 -24.86 -14.78 -18.36
CA LEU A 331 -25.75 -15.12 -19.48
C LEU A 331 -26.92 -16.00 -19.03
N LEU A 332 -26.62 -17.08 -18.29
CA LEU A 332 -27.64 -17.96 -17.72
C LEU A 332 -28.61 -17.17 -16.83
N TRP A 333 -28.08 -16.29 -15.98
CA TRP A 333 -28.88 -15.47 -15.09
C TRP A 333 -29.78 -14.48 -15.82
N VAL A 334 -29.29 -13.81 -16.87
CA VAL A 334 -30.11 -12.94 -17.72
C VAL A 334 -31.25 -13.71 -18.36
N MET A 335 -30.99 -14.92 -18.86
CA MET A 335 -32.04 -15.79 -19.43
C MET A 335 -33.10 -16.18 -18.41
N LEU A 336 -32.69 -16.52 -17.18
CA LEU A 336 -33.61 -16.81 -16.08
C LEU A 336 -34.46 -15.60 -15.68
N VAL A 337 -33.86 -14.41 -15.60
CA VAL A 337 -34.56 -13.15 -15.30
C VAL A 337 -35.53 -12.78 -16.41
N ALA A 338 -35.13 -12.93 -17.68
CA ALA A 338 -36.00 -12.68 -18.83
C ALA A 338 -37.20 -13.63 -18.84
N THR A 339 -36.97 -14.91 -18.54
CA THR A 339 -38.03 -15.93 -18.45
C THR A 339 -38.99 -15.61 -17.30
N ALA A 340 -38.45 -15.27 -16.12
CA ALA A 340 -39.26 -14.86 -14.98
C ALA A 340 -40.06 -13.58 -15.26
N ARG A 341 -39.52 -12.64 -16.05
CA ARG A 341 -40.26 -11.45 -16.50
C ARG A 341 -41.44 -11.81 -17.41
N LEU A 342 -41.23 -12.71 -18.38
CA LEU A 342 -42.30 -13.18 -19.27
C LEU A 342 -43.43 -13.86 -18.48
N LEU A 343 -43.08 -14.79 -17.58
CA LEU A 343 -44.07 -15.48 -16.75
C LEU A 343 -44.89 -14.51 -15.88
N ARG A 344 -44.25 -13.44 -15.35
CA ARG A 344 -44.93 -12.37 -14.61
C ARG A 344 -45.88 -11.56 -15.52
N ALA A 345 -45.48 -11.27 -16.75
CA ALA A 345 -46.35 -10.61 -17.72
C ALA A 345 -47.59 -11.46 -18.06
N ASP A 346 -47.46 -12.79 -18.06
CA ASP A 346 -48.58 -13.73 -18.21
C ASP A 346 -49.42 -13.92 -16.93
N GLY A 347 -49.11 -13.18 -15.85
CA GLY A 347 -49.87 -13.20 -14.60
C GLY A 347 -49.37 -14.18 -13.53
N HIS A 348 -48.25 -14.88 -13.75
CA HIS A 348 -47.69 -15.81 -12.77
C HIS A 348 -46.89 -15.08 -11.68
N ALA A 349 -47.58 -14.62 -10.62
CA ALA A 349 -46.95 -13.88 -9.52
C ALA A 349 -45.85 -14.67 -8.78
N TRP A 350 -45.94 -16.01 -8.75
CA TRP A 350 -44.94 -16.88 -8.11
C TRP A 350 -43.55 -16.79 -8.77
N ALA A 351 -43.47 -16.33 -10.03
CA ALA A 351 -42.23 -16.24 -10.78
C ALA A 351 -41.21 -15.28 -10.13
N THR A 352 -41.65 -14.24 -9.41
CA THR A 352 -40.74 -13.38 -8.62
C THR A 352 -40.06 -14.17 -7.51
N GLY A 353 -40.84 -14.96 -6.76
CA GLY A 353 -40.32 -15.80 -5.68
C GLY A 353 -39.36 -16.86 -6.21
N ALA A 354 -39.72 -17.52 -7.31
CA ALA A 354 -38.84 -18.49 -7.97
C ALA A 354 -37.54 -17.86 -8.45
N GLN A 355 -37.57 -16.67 -9.06
CA GLN A 355 -36.36 -15.96 -9.47
C GLN A 355 -35.45 -15.69 -8.27
N VAL A 356 -35.99 -15.22 -7.14
CA VAL A 356 -35.21 -14.95 -5.92
C VAL A 356 -34.59 -16.25 -5.38
N VAL A 357 -35.34 -17.34 -5.30
CA VAL A 357 -34.82 -18.64 -4.83
C VAL A 357 -33.69 -19.16 -5.74
N VAL A 358 -33.90 -19.11 -7.06
CA VAL A 358 -32.86 -19.51 -8.03
C VAL A 358 -31.65 -18.57 -7.93
N GLY A 359 -31.85 -17.28 -7.73
CA GLY A 359 -30.78 -16.30 -7.55
C GLY A 359 -29.95 -16.56 -6.29
N VAL A 360 -30.60 -16.89 -5.17
CA VAL A 360 -29.92 -17.28 -3.93
C VAL A 360 -29.16 -18.59 -4.13
N ALA A 361 -29.75 -19.58 -4.80
CA ALA A 361 -29.10 -20.86 -5.09
C ALA A 361 -27.86 -20.70 -5.99
N LEU A 362 -27.96 -19.91 -7.06
CA LEU A 362 -26.82 -19.59 -7.94
C LEU A 362 -25.72 -18.82 -7.21
N THR A 363 -26.11 -17.84 -6.39
CA THR A 363 -25.18 -17.11 -5.53
C THR A 363 -24.45 -18.05 -4.57
N ALA A 364 -25.19 -18.93 -3.88
CA ALA A 364 -24.60 -19.92 -2.98
C ALA A 364 -23.68 -20.91 -3.72
N ALA A 365 -24.02 -21.29 -4.96
CA ALA A 365 -23.17 -22.13 -5.80
C ALA A 365 -21.87 -21.41 -6.19
N MET A 366 -21.93 -20.12 -6.56
CA MET A 366 -20.74 -19.32 -6.85
C MET A 366 -19.84 -19.15 -5.63
N ILE A 367 -20.41 -18.79 -4.47
CA ILE A 367 -19.66 -18.68 -3.22
C ILE A 367 -19.06 -20.03 -2.84
N GLY A 368 -19.83 -21.12 -2.96
CA GLY A 368 -19.36 -22.48 -2.71
C GLY A 368 -18.20 -22.89 -3.62
N LEU A 369 -18.22 -22.52 -4.90
CA LEU A 369 -17.12 -22.75 -5.84
C LEU A 369 -15.87 -21.96 -5.43
N PHE A 370 -16.03 -20.69 -5.04
CA PHE A 370 -14.94 -19.86 -4.55
C PHE A 370 -14.28 -20.43 -3.30
N LEU A 371 -15.06 -20.82 -2.30
CA LEU A 371 -14.55 -21.43 -1.07
C LEU A 371 -13.88 -22.79 -1.32
N ARG A 372 -14.39 -23.58 -2.29
CA ARG A 372 -13.75 -24.84 -2.72
C ARG A 372 -12.42 -24.60 -3.46
N ALA A 373 -12.30 -23.53 -4.24
CA ALA A 373 -11.06 -23.19 -4.93
C ALA A 373 -9.93 -22.89 -3.93
N GLY A 374 -10.23 -22.21 -2.82
CA GLY A 374 -9.28 -21.94 -1.75
C GLY A 374 -8.81 -23.18 -0.97
N ARG A 375 -9.51 -24.31 -1.06
CA ARG A 375 -9.18 -25.55 -0.34
C ARG A 375 -8.06 -26.39 -0.97
N ARG A 376 -7.74 -26.20 -2.26
CA ARG A 376 -6.78 -27.09 -2.94
C ARG A 376 -5.45 -26.99 -2.18
N PRO A 377 -5.04 -28.03 -1.43
CA PRO A 377 -3.76 -27.98 -0.73
C PRO A 377 -2.69 -27.84 -1.82
N ALA A 378 -1.77 -26.89 -1.65
CA ALA A 378 -0.51 -27.04 -2.34
C ALA A 378 0.05 -28.40 -1.91
N ALA A 379 0.46 -29.24 -2.87
CA ALA A 379 1.21 -30.43 -2.52
C ALA A 379 2.38 -29.96 -1.64
N PRO A 380 2.63 -30.60 -0.47
CA PRO A 380 3.80 -30.26 0.32
C PRO A 380 5.03 -30.33 -0.59
N PRO A 381 5.97 -29.38 -0.51
CA PRO A 381 7.25 -29.56 -1.17
C PRO A 381 7.84 -30.90 -0.71
N GLU A 382 8.40 -31.67 -1.64
CA GLU A 382 9.13 -32.87 -1.28
C GLU A 382 10.23 -32.47 -0.28
N PRO A 383 10.36 -33.16 0.87
CA PRO A 383 11.40 -32.83 1.82
C PRO A 383 12.75 -32.93 1.11
N GLU A 384 13.51 -31.83 1.10
CA GLU A 384 14.90 -31.88 0.67
C GLU A 384 15.62 -32.90 1.56
N PRO A 385 16.42 -33.81 0.98
CA PRO A 385 17.16 -34.77 1.77
C PRO A 385 18.04 -34.01 2.77
N GLU A 386 17.83 -34.29 4.06
CA GLU A 386 18.67 -33.70 5.11
C GLU A 386 20.14 -33.97 4.78
N PRO A 387 21.03 -32.97 4.82
CA PRO A 387 22.45 -33.20 4.63
C PRO A 387 22.90 -34.24 5.66
N SER A 388 23.50 -35.33 5.18
CA SER A 388 23.78 -36.56 5.93
C SER A 388 24.94 -36.45 6.93
N GLY A 389 25.13 -35.30 7.55
CA GLY A 389 26.19 -35.07 8.51
C GLY A 389 25.84 -33.92 9.42
N GLU A 390 26.34 -33.97 10.66
CA GLU A 390 26.40 -32.81 11.53
C GLU A 390 26.87 -31.63 10.69
N ALA A 391 26.03 -30.61 10.54
CA ALA A 391 26.29 -29.48 9.66
C ALA A 391 27.45 -28.66 10.26
N VAL A 392 28.67 -29.13 10.05
CA VAL A 392 29.89 -28.45 10.44
C VAL A 392 30.14 -27.39 9.37
N PHE A 393 29.48 -26.24 9.50
CA PHE A 393 29.88 -25.06 8.77
C PHE A 393 31.19 -24.55 9.38
N LEU A 394 32.31 -24.73 8.67
CA LEU A 394 33.62 -24.18 9.02
C LEU A 394 34.17 -24.57 10.42
N GLY A 395 33.84 -25.76 10.91
CA GLY A 395 34.37 -26.24 12.21
C GLY A 395 33.63 -25.71 13.43
N PHE A 396 32.57 -24.93 13.26
CA PHE A 396 31.71 -24.49 14.35
C PHE A 396 30.46 -25.36 14.44
N PRO A 397 30.10 -25.89 15.63
CA PRO A 397 28.86 -26.62 15.80
C PRO A 397 27.68 -25.67 15.58
N THR A 398 26.92 -25.85 14.49
CA THR A 398 25.62 -25.20 14.35
C THR A 398 24.63 -25.86 15.30
N PRO A 399 23.83 -25.10 16.06
CA PRO A 399 22.79 -25.68 16.89
C PRO A 399 21.84 -26.52 16.01
N PRO A 400 21.45 -27.73 16.46
CA PRO A 400 20.51 -28.56 15.71
C PRO A 400 19.20 -27.81 15.51
N VAL A 401 18.67 -27.83 14.29
CA VAL A 401 17.34 -27.31 14.00
C VAL A 401 16.34 -28.13 14.83
N PRO A 402 15.43 -27.51 15.59
CA PRO A 402 14.40 -28.23 16.31
C PRO A 402 13.60 -29.13 15.35
N ALA A 403 13.41 -30.40 15.71
CA ALA A 403 12.73 -31.37 14.84
C ALA A 403 11.27 -30.99 14.52
N ASP A 404 10.67 -30.11 15.32
CA ASP A 404 9.34 -29.55 15.16
C ASP A 404 9.29 -28.29 14.28
N ALA A 405 10.43 -27.72 13.88
CA ALA A 405 10.47 -26.49 13.07
C ALA A 405 9.75 -26.64 11.71
N HIS A 406 9.69 -27.85 11.17
CA HIS A 406 8.99 -28.14 9.90
C HIS A 406 7.56 -28.64 10.09
N ARG A 407 7.12 -28.91 11.32
CA ARG A 407 5.77 -29.41 11.57
C ARG A 407 4.81 -28.24 11.77
N VAL A 408 4.56 -27.51 10.68
CA VAL A 408 3.32 -26.72 10.60
C VAL A 408 2.20 -27.74 10.44
N ASP A 409 1.67 -28.24 11.56
CA ASP A 409 0.37 -28.89 11.58
C ASP A 409 -0.63 -27.81 11.14
N ASN A 410 -0.79 -27.60 9.83
CA ASN A 410 -1.83 -26.72 9.32
C ASN A 410 -3.15 -27.45 9.59
N PRO A 411 -3.94 -27.04 10.59
CA PRO A 411 -5.20 -27.72 10.87
C PRO A 411 -6.02 -27.68 9.57
N LYS A 412 -6.49 -28.86 9.13
CA LYS A 412 -7.25 -29.06 7.88
C LYS A 412 -8.14 -27.84 7.60
N GLY A 413 -7.77 -27.10 6.57
CA GLY A 413 -8.27 -25.75 6.36
C GLY A 413 -9.79 -25.63 6.44
N GLY A 414 -10.26 -24.80 7.35
CA GLY A 414 -11.68 -24.55 7.55
C GLY A 414 -12.33 -24.00 6.27
N LEU A 415 -13.64 -24.19 6.11
CA LEU A 415 -14.39 -23.66 4.96
C LEU A 415 -14.24 -22.13 4.81
N LEU A 416 -13.96 -21.42 5.90
CA LEU A 416 -13.87 -19.97 5.97
C LEU A 416 -12.43 -19.44 5.91
N GLU A 417 -11.41 -20.26 5.63
CA GLU A 417 -10.03 -19.79 5.53
C GLU A 417 -9.78 -18.67 4.50
N PRO A 418 -10.36 -18.71 3.29
CA PRO A 418 -10.23 -17.58 2.36
C PRO A 418 -10.77 -16.26 2.94
N LEU A 419 -11.67 -16.34 3.92
CA LEU A 419 -12.22 -15.20 4.65
C LEU A 419 -11.44 -14.87 5.93
N ALA A 420 -10.55 -15.76 6.40
CA ALA A 420 -9.76 -15.53 7.61
C ALA A 420 -8.85 -14.29 7.45
N GLY A 421 -8.29 -14.06 6.26
CA GLY A 421 -7.56 -12.84 5.95
C GLY A 421 -8.40 -11.58 6.19
N PHE A 422 -9.66 -11.58 5.76
CA PHE A 422 -10.57 -10.45 5.98
C PHE A 422 -10.90 -10.24 7.45
N ALA A 423 -11.05 -11.32 8.22
CA ALA A 423 -11.26 -11.25 9.66
C ALA A 423 -10.03 -10.66 10.37
N VAL A 424 -8.81 -11.05 9.96
CA VAL A 424 -7.56 -10.50 10.49
C VAL A 424 -7.44 -9.01 10.19
N THR A 425 -7.66 -8.57 8.94
CA THR A 425 -7.55 -7.17 8.56
C THR A 425 -8.64 -6.29 9.19
N ALA A 426 -9.87 -6.81 9.34
CA ALA A 426 -10.93 -6.13 10.07
C ALA A 426 -10.60 -5.98 11.57
N ALA A 427 -10.12 -7.05 12.21
CA ALA A 427 -9.78 -7.02 13.63
C ALA A 427 -8.57 -6.12 13.93
N THR A 428 -7.59 -6.04 13.04
CA THR A 428 -6.39 -5.20 13.21
C THR A 428 -6.64 -3.73 12.92
N MET A 429 -7.56 -3.40 12.01
CA MET A 429 -7.90 -2.01 11.66
C MET A 429 -8.26 -1.13 12.87
N PHE A 430 -8.92 -1.72 13.88
CA PHE A 430 -9.35 -1.03 15.10
C PHE A 430 -8.35 -1.15 16.25
N LYS A 431 -7.26 -1.90 16.09
CA LYS A 431 -6.21 -1.98 17.10
C LYS A 431 -5.35 -0.73 17.08
N LYS A 432 -4.81 -0.38 18.25
CA LYS A 432 -3.84 0.70 18.35
C LYS A 432 -2.57 0.28 17.58
N PRO A 433 -2.05 1.13 16.67
CA PRO A 433 -0.82 0.84 15.96
C PRO A 433 0.32 0.55 16.94
N ASN A 434 1.04 -0.55 16.71
CA ASN A 434 2.27 -0.86 17.42
C ASN A 434 3.43 -0.36 16.57
N THR A 435 3.60 0.95 16.56
CA THR A 435 4.62 1.60 15.72
C THR A 435 5.69 2.16 16.63
N GLU A 436 6.94 1.84 16.34
CA GLU A 436 8.07 2.54 16.93
C GLU A 436 8.04 3.98 16.41
N PHE A 437 7.95 4.95 17.31
CA PHE A 437 7.89 6.37 16.94
C PHE A 437 9.29 6.93 16.63
N TYR A 438 10.14 6.16 15.94
CA TYR A 438 11.43 6.66 15.47
C TYR A 438 11.20 7.64 14.30
N PRO A 439 11.89 8.80 14.25
CA PRO A 439 13.04 9.21 15.08
C PRO A 439 12.71 9.91 16.41
N GLU A 440 11.45 10.26 16.69
CA GLU A 440 11.08 11.01 17.90
C GLU A 440 11.28 10.24 19.22
N GLN A 441 11.04 8.93 19.22
CA GLN A 441 11.19 8.02 20.35
C GLN A 441 12.23 6.94 20.02
N LYS A 442 13.44 7.11 20.55
CA LYS A 442 14.52 6.14 20.43
C LYS A 442 14.29 4.99 21.40
N VAL A 443 14.25 3.77 20.87
CA VAL A 443 14.15 2.54 21.69
C VAL A 443 15.57 2.06 21.98
N PRO A 444 15.89 1.67 23.24
CA PRO A 444 17.19 1.09 23.54
C PRO A 444 17.36 -0.21 22.75
N THR A 445 18.50 -0.35 22.07
CA THR A 445 18.85 -1.57 21.34
C THR A 445 19.19 -2.70 22.33
N ALA A 446 19.16 -3.95 21.85
CA ALA A 446 19.53 -5.10 22.68
C ALA A 446 20.99 -4.98 23.16
N PRO A 447 21.35 -5.49 24.36
CA PRO A 447 22.72 -5.38 24.89
C PRO A 447 23.83 -5.96 24.00
N ARG A 448 23.49 -6.88 23.08
CA ARG A 448 24.41 -7.49 22.10
C ARG A 448 24.42 -6.76 20.75
N TYR A 449 23.75 -5.61 20.63
CA TYR A 449 23.67 -4.86 19.39
C TYR A 449 25.04 -4.31 19.01
N HIS A 450 25.37 -4.45 17.72
CA HIS A 450 26.62 -4.01 17.13
C HIS A 450 26.45 -2.61 16.53
N GLY A 451 26.55 -1.58 17.37
CA GLY A 451 26.46 -0.17 16.95
C GLY A 451 27.82 0.47 16.72
N ARG A 452 27.95 1.74 17.14
CA ARG A 452 29.18 2.53 16.98
C ARG A 452 30.35 1.89 17.71
N HIS A 453 31.49 1.78 17.04
CA HIS A 453 32.75 1.39 17.66
C HIS A 453 33.23 2.48 18.62
N GLN A 454 33.77 2.04 19.76
CA GLN A 454 34.40 2.91 20.75
C GLN A 454 35.74 2.31 21.20
N LEU A 455 36.77 3.14 21.21
CA LEU A 455 38.08 2.85 21.79
C LEU A 455 38.08 3.23 23.27
N ASN A 456 38.21 2.24 24.13
CA ASN A 456 38.13 2.40 25.57
C ASN A 456 39.46 2.84 26.19
N ARG A 457 39.34 3.49 27.36
CA ARG A 457 40.44 3.92 28.21
C ARG A 457 40.56 3.03 29.45
N HIS A 458 41.73 3.03 30.06
CA HIS A 458 41.96 2.55 31.41
C HIS A 458 41.40 3.53 32.45
N PRO A 459 41.24 3.12 33.73
CA PRO A 459 40.65 3.97 34.77
C PRO A 459 41.38 5.29 35.07
N ASP A 460 42.65 5.39 34.72
CA ASP A 460 43.48 6.60 34.86
C ASP A 460 43.38 7.57 33.66
N GLY A 461 42.84 7.11 32.53
CA GLY A 461 42.67 7.89 31.30
C GLY A 461 43.56 7.46 30.13
N LEU A 462 44.57 6.60 30.37
CA LEU A 462 45.41 6.04 29.31
C LEU A 462 44.58 5.18 28.35
N GLU A 463 44.98 5.15 27.08
CA GLU A 463 44.29 4.39 26.05
C GLU A 463 44.63 2.90 26.15
N LYS A 464 43.64 2.03 25.90
CA LYS A 464 43.87 0.57 25.83
C LYS A 464 44.50 0.12 24.52
N CYS A 465 44.41 0.94 23.48
CA CYS A 465 44.85 0.57 22.13
C CYS A 465 46.38 0.64 22.03
N ILE A 466 47.00 -0.50 21.70
CA ILE A 466 48.46 -0.60 21.53
C ILE A 466 48.92 -0.48 20.06
N GLY A 467 48.02 -0.17 19.13
CA GLY A 467 48.37 0.00 17.72
C GLY A 467 48.93 -1.26 17.04
N CYS A 468 48.52 -2.47 17.46
CA CYS A 468 49.00 -3.75 16.91
C CYS A 468 48.34 -4.19 15.59
N GLU A 469 47.36 -3.42 15.09
CA GLU A 469 46.72 -3.60 13.77
C GLU A 469 45.90 -4.90 13.57
N LEU A 470 45.81 -5.80 14.56
CA LEU A 470 45.02 -7.05 14.45
C LEU A 470 43.55 -6.82 14.10
N CYS A 471 42.95 -5.74 14.60
CA CYS A 471 41.57 -5.38 14.27
C CYS A 471 41.38 -4.99 12.79
N ALA A 472 42.38 -4.38 12.16
CA ALA A 472 42.37 -4.08 10.73
C ALA A 472 42.47 -5.35 9.90
N TRP A 473 43.41 -6.24 10.25
CA TRP A 473 43.57 -7.54 9.61
C TRP A 473 42.34 -8.45 9.73
N ALA A 474 41.64 -8.40 10.87
CA ALA A 474 40.41 -9.17 11.09
C ALA A 474 39.19 -8.60 10.36
N CYS A 475 39.27 -7.40 9.76
CA CYS A 475 38.12 -6.75 9.14
C CYS A 475 37.85 -7.30 7.72
N PRO A 476 36.75 -8.04 7.48
CA PRO A 476 36.47 -8.61 6.15
C PRO A 476 36.14 -7.57 5.09
N ALA A 477 35.68 -6.38 5.52
CA ALA A 477 35.35 -5.28 4.64
C ALA A 477 36.53 -4.31 4.41
N ASP A 478 37.66 -4.53 5.09
CA ASP A 478 38.84 -3.64 5.07
C ASP A 478 38.42 -2.17 5.38
N ALA A 479 37.65 -2.02 6.45
CA ALA A 479 37.07 -0.74 6.86
C ALA A 479 37.93 -0.02 7.91
N ILE A 480 38.94 -0.67 8.46
CA ILE A 480 39.71 -0.19 9.62
C ILE A 480 41.14 0.07 9.16
N TYR A 481 41.66 1.25 9.44
CA TYR A 481 43.05 1.62 9.23
C TYR A 481 43.70 1.98 10.57
N VAL A 482 44.86 1.39 10.87
CA VAL A 482 45.58 1.63 12.12
C VAL A 482 47.06 1.79 11.82
N GLU A 483 47.68 2.79 12.44
CA GLU A 483 49.14 2.91 12.48
C GLU A 483 49.59 3.05 13.93
N GLY A 484 50.46 2.15 14.39
CA GLY A 484 51.05 2.24 15.72
C GLY A 484 52.30 3.14 15.78
N ALA A 485 52.54 3.79 16.92
CA ALA A 485 53.77 4.51 17.24
C ALA A 485 54.27 4.14 18.65
N ASP A 486 55.54 4.40 18.94
CA ASP A 486 56.17 4.02 20.21
C ASP A 486 55.90 5.09 21.29
N ASN A 487 55.62 4.66 22.52
CA ASN A 487 55.55 5.56 23.68
C ASN A 487 56.98 5.91 24.14
N THR A 488 57.19 7.13 24.61
CA THR A 488 58.46 7.57 25.22
C THR A 488 58.30 7.78 26.73
N GLU A 489 59.39 8.07 27.43
CA GLU A 489 59.32 8.43 28.86
C GLU A 489 58.58 9.77 29.07
N ASP A 490 58.70 10.71 28.12
CA ASP A 490 58.08 12.04 28.19
C ASP A 490 56.65 12.07 27.61
N GLU A 491 56.32 11.23 26.63
CA GLU A 491 55.02 11.20 25.95
C GLU A 491 54.46 9.76 25.88
N ARG A 492 53.43 9.47 26.70
CA ARG A 492 52.79 8.16 26.78
C ARG A 492 51.27 8.23 26.65
N TYR A 493 50.72 7.51 25.68
CA TYR A 493 49.28 7.45 25.40
C TYR A 493 48.63 6.13 25.82
N SER A 494 49.41 5.05 25.89
CA SER A 494 48.98 3.73 26.36
C SER A 494 49.99 3.16 27.37
N PRO A 495 49.61 2.16 28.19
CA PRO A 495 50.55 1.52 29.11
C PRO A 495 51.65 0.73 28.39
N GLY A 496 51.40 0.22 27.19
CA GLY A 496 52.34 -0.62 26.45
C GLY A 496 53.52 0.14 25.84
N GLU A 497 54.42 -0.60 25.20
CA GLU A 497 55.52 -0.02 24.40
C GLU A 497 55.01 0.85 23.23
N ARG A 498 53.82 0.53 22.70
CA ARG A 498 53.21 1.19 21.54
C ARG A 498 51.78 1.66 21.79
N TYR A 499 51.34 2.66 21.05
CA TYR A 499 49.96 3.16 21.02
C TYR A 499 49.48 3.31 19.57
N GLY A 500 48.16 3.33 19.36
CA GLY A 500 47.60 3.61 18.04
C GLY A 500 47.69 5.10 17.71
N ARG A 501 48.65 5.54 16.90
CA ARG A 501 48.80 6.94 16.48
C ARG A 501 47.65 7.36 15.57
N VAL A 502 47.44 6.58 14.51
CA VAL A 502 46.30 6.73 13.60
C VAL A 502 45.36 5.57 13.86
N TYR A 503 44.07 5.88 13.99
CA TYR A 503 43.03 4.87 14.04
C TYR A 503 41.82 5.43 13.32
N GLN A 504 41.40 4.78 12.23
CA GLN A 504 40.26 5.20 11.43
C GLN A 504 39.32 4.02 11.17
N ILE A 505 38.02 4.29 11.19
CA ILE A 505 36.97 3.34 10.77
C ILE A 505 36.09 4.02 9.72
N ASN A 506 36.04 3.42 8.54
CA ASN A 506 35.18 3.86 7.44
C ASN A 506 33.80 3.18 7.52
N TYR A 507 32.79 3.91 8.00
CA TYR A 507 31.42 3.39 8.12
C TYR A 507 30.69 3.22 6.78
N LEU A 508 31.23 3.74 5.67
CA LEU A 508 30.72 3.40 4.33
C LEU A 508 31.07 1.97 3.93
N ARG A 509 32.07 1.35 4.58
CA ARG A 509 32.51 -0.03 4.33
C ARG A 509 32.14 -1.01 5.45
N CYS A 510 32.07 -0.54 6.69
CA CYS A 510 31.81 -1.39 7.85
C CYS A 510 30.45 -2.11 7.75
N ILE A 511 30.45 -3.43 7.94
CA ILE A 511 29.23 -4.27 7.94
C ILE A 511 28.72 -4.62 9.35
N GLY A 512 29.29 -4.02 10.40
CA GLY A 512 28.83 -4.21 11.78
C GLY A 512 28.99 -5.63 12.35
N CYS A 513 29.93 -6.43 11.86
CA CYS A 513 30.05 -7.84 12.25
C CYS A 513 30.66 -8.08 13.64
N GLY A 514 31.48 -7.16 14.16
CA GLY A 514 32.12 -7.28 15.49
C GLY A 514 33.43 -8.08 15.55
N LEU A 515 33.91 -8.66 14.44
CA LEU A 515 35.14 -9.47 14.41
C LEU A 515 36.40 -8.73 14.89
N CYS A 516 36.46 -7.42 14.66
CA CYS A 516 37.56 -6.56 15.12
C CYS A 516 37.67 -6.49 16.66
N ILE A 517 36.55 -6.67 17.38
CA ILE A 517 36.51 -6.72 18.85
C ILE A 517 37.06 -8.04 19.35
N GLU A 518 36.65 -9.15 18.72
CA GLU A 518 37.13 -10.49 19.05
C GLU A 518 38.64 -10.62 18.81
N ALA A 519 39.14 -9.97 17.76
CA ALA A 519 40.57 -9.94 17.44
C ALA A 519 41.39 -9.01 18.36
N CYS A 520 40.77 -8.15 19.17
CA CYS A 520 41.49 -7.14 19.96
C CYS A 520 42.08 -7.75 21.25
N PRO A 521 43.42 -7.87 21.38
CA PRO A 521 44.03 -8.56 22.51
C PRO A 521 43.87 -7.80 23.84
N THR A 522 43.83 -6.46 23.79
CA THR A 522 43.69 -5.61 24.98
C THR A 522 42.23 -5.23 25.27
N ARG A 523 41.27 -5.72 24.48
CA ARG A 523 39.86 -5.30 24.49
C ARG A 523 39.71 -3.77 24.48
N ALA A 524 40.56 -3.10 23.70
CA ALA A 524 40.49 -1.66 23.49
C ALA A 524 39.23 -1.27 22.72
N LEU A 525 38.81 -2.09 21.76
CA LEU A 525 37.66 -1.82 20.92
C LEU A 525 36.40 -2.50 21.47
N THR A 526 35.30 -1.77 21.54
CA THR A 526 33.96 -2.31 21.84
C THR A 526 32.92 -1.70 20.91
N MET A 527 31.81 -2.38 20.71
CA MET A 527 30.64 -1.83 20.05
C MET A 527 29.63 -1.35 21.09
N THR A 528 29.17 -0.12 20.89
CA THR A 528 28.15 0.51 21.70
C THR A 528 26.76 0.24 21.12
N ASN A 529 25.74 0.68 21.85
CA ASN A 529 24.36 0.62 21.43
C ASN A 529 23.93 1.80 20.52
N ASP A 530 24.85 2.72 20.20
CA ASP A 530 24.60 3.86 19.33
C ASP A 530 24.45 3.41 17.88
N TYR A 531 23.29 3.65 17.28
CA TYR A 531 22.95 3.24 15.90
C TYR A 531 22.77 4.40 14.92
N GLU A 532 22.79 5.65 15.39
CA GLU A 532 22.65 6.84 14.55
C GLU A 532 24.02 7.30 14.05
N LEU A 533 24.41 6.78 12.89
CA LEU A 533 25.68 7.10 12.23
C LEU A 533 25.49 7.84 10.90
N THR A 534 24.25 8.14 10.52
CA THR A 534 23.94 8.78 9.24
C THR A 534 24.43 10.22 9.22
N ASP A 535 25.11 10.58 8.14
CA ASP A 535 25.61 11.93 7.88
C ASP A 535 25.28 12.31 6.42
N ASP A 536 25.31 13.60 6.09
CA ASP A 536 25.03 14.11 4.74
C ASP A 536 26.29 14.17 3.85
N ASN A 537 27.46 13.93 4.44
CA ASN A 537 28.75 13.95 3.78
C ASN A 537 29.54 12.65 4.02
N ARG A 538 30.11 12.11 2.93
CA ARG A 538 30.89 10.86 2.96
C ARG A 538 32.14 10.96 3.82
N ALA A 539 32.80 12.12 3.85
CA ALA A 539 34.02 12.29 4.64
C ALA A 539 33.74 12.15 6.14
N ASP A 540 32.57 12.61 6.60
CA ASP A 540 32.19 12.58 8.02
C ASP A 540 31.84 11.18 8.52
N LEU A 541 31.70 10.21 7.61
CA LEU A 541 31.52 8.78 7.89
C LEU A 541 32.85 8.02 8.04
N ILE A 542 33.99 8.70 7.89
CA ILE A 542 35.31 8.17 8.22
C ILE A 542 35.67 8.67 9.60
N TYR A 543 35.50 7.81 10.60
CA TYR A 543 35.70 8.19 11.98
C TYR A 543 37.16 8.02 12.33
N GLU A 544 37.80 9.12 12.67
CA GLU A 544 39.15 9.11 13.20
C GLU A 544 39.17 8.85 14.72
N LYS A 545 40.39 8.74 15.25
CA LYS A 545 40.65 8.31 16.62
C LYS A 545 39.95 9.21 17.64
N ASP A 546 39.89 10.51 17.41
CA ASP A 546 39.22 11.50 18.27
C ASP A 546 37.71 11.24 18.41
N ARG A 547 37.03 10.77 17.34
CA ARG A 547 35.60 10.42 17.36
C ARG A 547 35.34 9.03 17.93
N LEU A 548 36.35 8.16 17.94
CA LEU A 548 36.25 6.78 18.43
C LEU A 548 36.62 6.65 19.91
N LEU A 549 37.54 7.48 20.41
CA LEU A 549 37.98 7.43 21.79
C LEU A 549 36.84 7.73 22.75
N ALA A 550 36.71 6.89 23.77
CA ALA A 550 35.81 7.13 24.89
C ALA A 550 36.15 8.47 25.56
N PRO A 551 35.14 9.26 25.96
CA PRO A 551 35.38 10.50 26.68
C PRO A 551 36.04 10.24 28.05
N LEU A 552 36.84 11.20 28.53
CA LEU A 552 37.46 11.11 29.86
C LEU A 552 36.39 11.25 30.95
N ALA A 553 36.31 10.26 31.83
CA ALA A 553 35.43 10.31 32.99
C ALA A 553 36.01 11.24 34.07
N PRO A 554 35.19 11.77 35.01
CA PRO A 554 35.70 12.53 36.15
C PRO A 554 36.77 11.74 36.92
N GLY A 555 37.93 12.36 37.15
CA GLY A 555 39.08 11.74 37.82
C GLY A 555 40.14 11.13 36.88
N MET A 556 39.82 10.96 35.58
CA MET A 556 40.80 10.58 34.57
C MET A 556 41.67 11.77 34.17
N VAL A 557 42.95 11.51 33.93
CA VAL A 557 43.89 12.51 33.39
C VAL A 557 44.00 12.32 31.88
N ALA A 558 43.89 13.41 31.12
CA ALA A 558 44.05 13.35 29.67
C ALA A 558 45.48 12.92 29.32
N PRO A 559 45.66 11.95 28.38
CA PRO A 559 46.95 11.67 27.77
C PRO A 559 47.73 12.93 27.38
N PRO A 560 49.04 13.01 27.68
CA PRO A 560 49.91 11.92 28.15
C PRO A 560 50.30 11.98 29.66
N PRO A 561 49.59 11.35 30.63
CA PRO A 561 50.12 11.20 31.98
C PRO A 561 51.14 10.05 32.03
N ALA A 562 52.01 10.10 33.04
CA ALA A 562 52.81 8.94 33.42
C ALA A 562 51.89 7.79 33.91
N MET A 563 52.38 6.56 33.79
CA MET A 563 51.72 5.39 34.40
C MET A 563 51.55 5.58 35.91
N ALA A 564 50.55 4.91 36.47
CA ALA A 564 50.31 4.90 37.91
C ALA A 564 51.62 4.52 38.66
N PRO A 565 52.01 5.26 39.71
CA PRO A 565 53.28 5.03 40.39
C PRO A 565 53.44 3.60 40.88
N GLY A 566 54.60 2.98 40.59
CA GLY A 566 54.91 1.61 41.00
C GLY A 566 54.20 0.52 40.21
N THR A 567 53.51 0.85 39.12
CA THR A 567 52.86 -0.13 38.23
C THR A 567 53.71 -0.45 37.01
N THR A 568 53.46 -1.63 36.44
CA THR A 568 54.03 -2.14 35.20
C THR A 568 52.94 -2.23 34.13
N GLU A 569 53.32 -2.42 32.86
CA GLU A 569 52.33 -2.58 31.78
C GLU A 569 51.38 -3.77 32.04
N ALA A 570 51.91 -4.84 32.65
CA ALA A 570 51.13 -6.02 33.02
C ALA A 570 50.01 -5.69 34.03
N ASP A 571 50.24 -4.77 34.97
CA ASP A 571 49.24 -4.37 35.97
C ASP A 571 48.02 -3.70 35.31
N TYR A 572 48.22 -2.99 34.20
CA TYR A 572 47.14 -2.40 33.41
C TYR A 572 46.30 -3.47 32.69
N TYR A 573 46.94 -4.45 32.05
CA TYR A 573 46.24 -5.50 31.30
C TYR A 573 45.55 -6.54 32.21
N LEU A 574 46.07 -6.73 33.42
CA LEU A 574 45.44 -7.54 34.47
C LEU A 574 44.33 -6.80 35.23
N GLY A 575 44.18 -5.49 35.02
CA GLY A 575 43.16 -4.68 35.67
C GLY A 575 43.46 -4.34 37.14
N ALA A 576 44.73 -4.41 37.57
CA ALA A 576 45.15 -4.03 38.92
C ALA A 576 45.13 -2.50 39.14
N VAL A 577 45.21 -1.72 38.06
CA VAL A 577 45.07 -0.26 38.10
C VAL A 577 43.59 0.11 38.27
N THR A 578 43.19 0.46 39.49
CA THR A 578 41.80 0.73 39.85
C THR A 578 41.46 2.23 40.02
N GLY A 579 42.45 3.14 39.95
CA GLY A 579 42.19 4.56 40.24
C GLY A 579 43.08 5.57 39.52
N GLY A 580 42.42 6.51 38.82
CA GLY A 580 42.49 7.93 39.19
C GLY A 580 41.66 8.18 40.46
N ALA A 581 41.83 9.35 41.08
CA ALA A 581 41.27 9.77 42.40
C ALA A 581 39.80 9.35 42.70
N PRO A 582 39.40 9.21 43.99
CA PRO A 582 38.36 8.29 44.44
C PRO A 582 36.96 8.53 43.85
N ALA A 583 36.40 7.42 43.34
CA ALA A 583 34.99 7.04 43.23
C ALA A 583 34.00 8.15 42.81
N ALA A 584 33.84 8.34 41.50
CA ALA A 584 32.60 8.87 40.94
C ALA A 584 31.87 7.75 40.19
N GLU A 585 30.62 7.54 40.59
CA GLU A 585 29.60 6.63 40.07
C GLU A 585 29.66 6.47 38.54
N GLN A 586 29.60 5.22 38.04
CA GLN A 586 29.51 4.94 36.61
C GLN A 586 28.44 5.85 35.99
N PRO A 587 28.76 6.65 34.95
CA PRO A 587 27.72 7.40 34.27
C PRO A 587 26.72 6.38 33.75
N ALA A 588 25.47 6.52 34.18
CA ALA A 588 24.36 5.81 33.57
C ALA A 588 24.51 5.93 32.04
N PRO A 589 24.33 4.82 31.29
CA PRO A 589 24.51 4.81 29.85
C PRO A 589 23.82 6.03 29.28
N ALA A 590 24.59 6.87 28.57
CA ALA A 590 24.18 8.19 28.14
C ALA A 590 22.76 8.09 27.58
N GLY A 591 21.78 8.50 28.40
CA GLY A 591 20.41 8.59 27.96
C GLY A 591 20.46 9.56 26.81
N ALA A 592 20.20 9.05 25.60
CA ALA A 592 20.26 9.80 24.36
C ALA A 592 19.54 11.13 24.59
N LYS A 593 20.30 12.20 24.87
CA LYS A 593 19.74 13.52 25.06
C LYS A 593 19.20 13.86 23.69
N GLY A 594 17.87 13.86 23.59
CA GLY A 594 17.14 14.39 22.45
C GLY A 594 17.54 15.83 22.27
N GLY A 595 18.62 16.05 21.52
CA GLY A 595 18.94 17.32 20.94
C GLY A 595 17.91 17.54 19.85
N ALA A 596 16.89 18.33 20.17
CA ALA A 596 16.08 18.98 19.16
C ALA A 596 17.03 19.77 18.23
N ARG A 597 17.18 19.29 17.01
CA ARG A 597 17.41 20.12 15.83
C ARG A 597 16.36 19.75 14.81
#